data_AF-A0A6B1F943-F1
#
_entry.id   AF-A0A6B1F943-F1
#
_cell.length_a   1.000
_cell.length_b   1.000
_cell.length_c   1.000
_cell.angle_alpha   90.00
_cell.angle_beta   90.00
_cell.angle_gamma   90.00
#
_symmetry.space_group_name_H-M   'P 1'
#
loop_
_entity.id
_entity.type
_entity.pdbx_description
1 polymer ?
#
loop_
_entity_poly.entity_id
_entity_poly.type
_entity_poly.pdbx_seq_one_letter_code
_entity_poly.pdbx_strand_id
1 'polypeptide(L)'
;VVEGKQLFLSTTNGTRALERVQAVPRVFTCSLNNLAAVAERLQAVAAGHVWIVGSGWEGSYSLEDSLAAGALLHTMATALGSDPQTLCGNDETTAAAALWQVWRHNPEACLRLATHGQRLQRLGNHDADFRCCAAVNSLAVVPTQVHPGVFGLG
;
A
#
# COMPACT_ATOMS: atom_id res chain seq x y z
N VAL A 1 -24.06 -0.34 -3.13
CA VAL A 1 -23.69 0.41 -4.36
C VAL A 1 -23.37 1.85 -3.99
N VAL A 2 -22.17 2.34 -4.33
CA VAL A 2 -21.69 3.71 -4.05
C VAL A 2 -21.36 4.51 -5.32
N GLU A 3 -21.73 3.99 -6.48
CA GLU A 3 -21.50 4.64 -7.78
C GLU A 3 -22.12 6.05 -7.80
N GLY A 4 -21.36 7.00 -8.34
CA GLY A 4 -21.75 8.42 -8.42
C GLY A 4 -21.82 9.17 -7.09
N LYS A 5 -21.44 8.55 -5.96
CA LYS A 5 -21.46 9.17 -4.64
C LYS A 5 -20.06 9.57 -4.19
N GLN A 6 -19.98 10.68 -3.48
CA GLN A 6 -18.77 11.05 -2.73
C GLN A 6 -18.74 10.27 -1.41
N LEU A 7 -17.64 9.56 -1.15
CA LEU A 7 -17.42 8.86 0.10
C LEU A 7 -16.61 9.74 1.05
N PHE A 8 -17.17 10.01 2.23
CA PHE A 8 -16.43 10.62 3.33
C PHE A 8 -15.82 9.49 4.18
N LEU A 9 -14.49 9.35 4.13
CA LEU A 9 -13.76 8.30 4.84
C LEU A 9 -12.88 8.94 5.93
N SER A 10 -13.12 8.56 7.18
CA SER A 10 -12.28 8.94 8.31
C SER A 10 -11.74 7.67 8.98
N THR A 11 -10.43 7.59 9.11
CA THR A 11 -9.73 6.48 9.77
C THR A 11 -8.64 7.03 10.67
N THR A 12 -8.31 6.30 11.74
CA THR A 12 -7.31 6.76 12.72
C THR A 12 -5.91 6.92 12.13
N ASN A 13 -5.49 5.98 11.26
CA ASN A 13 -4.12 5.94 10.74
C ASN A 13 -4.02 6.47 9.31
N GLY A 14 -4.90 5.99 8.42
CA GLY A 14 -4.87 6.35 6.99
C GLY A 14 -5.08 7.83 6.74
N THR A 15 -6.09 8.44 7.37
CA THR A 15 -6.37 9.88 7.20
C THR A 15 -5.20 10.74 7.68
N ARG A 16 -4.63 10.42 8.85
CA ARG A 16 -3.44 11.12 9.39
C ARG A 16 -2.21 10.98 8.49
N ALA A 17 -2.01 9.83 7.87
CA ALA A 17 -0.89 9.62 6.94
C ALA A 17 -1.05 10.46 5.68
N LEU A 18 -2.26 10.47 5.09
CA LEU A 18 -2.57 11.26 3.90
C LEU A 18 -2.49 12.78 4.17
N GLU A 19 -2.96 13.25 5.32
CA GLU A 19 -2.82 14.65 5.74
C GLU A 19 -1.36 15.11 5.80
N ARG A 20 -0.43 14.24 6.25
CA ARG A 20 1.00 14.58 6.33
C ARG A 20 1.66 14.73 4.96
N VAL A 21 1.14 14.04 3.94
CA VAL A 21 1.71 14.07 2.58
C VAL A 21 0.86 14.90 1.61
N GLN A 22 -0.21 15.55 2.07
CA GLN A 22 -1.16 16.24 1.20
C GLN A 22 -0.56 17.39 0.37
N ALA A 23 0.59 17.93 0.81
CA ALA A 23 1.33 18.98 0.11
C ALA A 23 2.29 18.45 -0.96
N VAL A 24 2.47 17.12 -1.06
CA VAL A 24 3.31 16.48 -2.08
C VAL A 24 2.63 16.60 -3.44
N PRO A 25 3.37 16.90 -4.53
CA PRO A 25 2.77 17.17 -5.84
C PRO A 25 1.91 16.03 -6.42
N ARG A 26 2.24 14.78 -6.09
CA ARG A 26 1.54 13.59 -6.54
C ARG A 26 1.44 12.61 -5.39
N VAL A 27 0.22 12.26 -5.02
CA VAL A 27 -0.07 11.27 -3.97
C VAL A 27 -0.96 10.20 -4.56
N PHE A 28 -0.47 8.97 -4.50
CA PHE A 28 -1.16 7.76 -4.94
C PHE A 28 -1.42 6.87 -3.73
N THR A 29 -2.58 6.21 -3.68
CA THR A 29 -2.82 5.17 -2.68
C THR A 29 -2.42 3.81 -3.22
N CYS A 30 -1.62 3.08 -2.45
CA CYS A 30 -1.12 1.75 -2.79
C CYS A 30 -1.59 0.71 -1.78
N SER A 31 -1.87 -0.49 -2.28
CA SER A 31 -2.20 -1.70 -1.53
C SER A 31 -1.77 -2.92 -2.34
N LEU A 32 -1.81 -4.11 -1.74
CA LEU A 32 -1.59 -5.35 -2.50
C LEU A 32 -2.56 -5.48 -3.68
N ASN A 33 -3.78 -4.94 -3.55
CA ASN A 33 -4.82 -5.01 -4.55
C ASN A 33 -4.49 -4.30 -5.87
N ASN A 34 -3.62 -3.29 -5.88
CA ASN A 34 -3.43 -2.43 -7.06
C ASN A 34 -1.95 -2.14 -7.40
N LEU A 35 -1.03 -3.01 -7.00
CA LEU A 35 0.42 -2.81 -7.18
C LEU A 35 0.81 -2.52 -8.65
N ALA A 36 0.30 -3.30 -9.60
CA ALA A 36 0.60 -3.14 -11.02
C ALA A 36 0.14 -1.78 -11.54
N ALA A 37 -1.11 -1.39 -11.23
CA ALA A 37 -1.66 -0.11 -11.64
C ALA A 37 -0.90 1.07 -11.01
N VAL A 38 -0.48 0.95 -9.75
CA VAL A 38 0.37 1.97 -9.09
C VAL A 38 1.73 2.04 -9.78
N ALA A 39 2.35 0.91 -10.08
CA ALA A 39 3.66 0.87 -10.75
C ALA A 39 3.61 1.49 -12.16
N GLU A 40 2.55 1.26 -12.92
CA GLU A 40 2.32 1.90 -14.21
C GLU A 40 2.18 3.43 -14.06
N ARG A 41 1.39 3.90 -13.07
CA ARG A 41 1.25 5.33 -12.81
C ARG A 41 2.57 5.98 -12.41
N LEU A 42 3.38 5.32 -11.57
CA LEU A 42 4.69 5.82 -11.15
C LEU A 42 5.67 5.95 -12.33
N GLN A 43 5.65 4.99 -13.26
CA GLN A 43 6.44 5.06 -14.49
C GLN A 43 5.95 6.17 -15.42
N ALA A 44 4.63 6.29 -15.62
CA ALA A 44 4.05 7.29 -16.50
C ALA A 44 4.35 8.73 -16.06
N VAL A 45 4.52 8.97 -14.75
CA VAL A 45 4.90 10.29 -14.23
C VAL A 45 6.40 10.52 -14.18
N ALA A 46 7.21 9.53 -14.60
CA ALA A 46 8.68 9.58 -14.60
C ALA A 46 9.27 10.12 -13.29
N ALA A 47 8.77 9.61 -12.15
CA ALA A 47 9.22 10.08 -10.84
C ALA A 47 10.69 9.70 -10.61
N GLY A 48 11.54 10.71 -10.37
CA GLY A 48 12.95 10.48 -10.01
C GLY A 48 13.15 9.88 -8.62
N HIS A 49 12.23 10.17 -7.69
CA HIS A 49 12.21 9.60 -6.34
C HIS A 49 10.77 9.24 -5.95
N VAL A 50 10.61 8.06 -5.34
CA VAL A 50 9.33 7.57 -4.83
C VAL A 50 9.46 7.36 -3.34
N TRP A 51 8.59 8.02 -2.57
CA TRP A 51 8.46 7.83 -1.14
C TRP A 51 7.27 6.93 -0.86
N ILE A 52 7.45 5.88 -0.07
CA ILE A 52 6.36 5.01 0.39
C ILE A 52 6.11 5.34 1.85
N VAL A 53 4.90 5.80 2.16
CA VAL A 53 4.52 6.20 3.52
C VAL A 53 3.49 5.21 4.05
N GLY A 54 3.93 4.34 4.96
CA GLY A 54 3.05 3.49 5.74
C GLY A 54 2.19 4.31 6.70
N SER A 55 0.93 3.94 6.86
CA SER A 55 0.01 4.59 7.79
C SER A 55 0.28 4.23 9.25
N GLY A 56 0.93 3.09 9.48
CA GLY A 56 1.28 2.54 10.78
C GLY A 56 0.08 1.99 11.53
N TRP A 57 0.37 1.40 12.70
CA TRP A 57 -0.63 0.89 13.63
C TRP A 57 -0.35 1.44 15.03
N GLU A 58 -1.32 2.14 15.64
CA GLU A 58 -1.20 2.74 16.98
C GLU A 58 0.06 3.62 17.15
N GLY A 59 0.43 4.35 16.09
CA GLY A 59 1.62 5.22 16.09
C GLY A 59 2.94 4.46 15.98
N SER A 60 2.89 3.14 15.75
CA SER A 60 4.03 2.24 15.62
C SER A 60 4.10 1.63 14.21
N TYR A 61 5.15 0.84 13.99
CA TYR A 61 5.36 0.06 12.79
C TYR A 61 4.15 -0.82 12.41
N SER A 62 3.81 -0.88 11.12
CA SER A 62 2.84 -1.84 10.56
C SER A 62 3.57 -2.83 9.65
N LEU A 63 3.36 -4.11 9.94
CA LEU A 63 3.90 -5.21 9.13
C LEU A 63 3.21 -5.24 7.76
N GLU A 64 1.91 -4.99 7.73
CA GLU A 64 1.08 -4.96 6.53
C GLU A 64 1.52 -3.86 5.56
N ASP A 65 1.76 -2.65 6.07
CA ASP A 65 2.23 -1.52 5.27
C ASP A 65 3.61 -1.81 4.66
N SER A 66 4.51 -2.42 5.43
CA SER A 66 5.83 -2.80 4.96
C SER A 66 5.78 -3.94 3.94
N LEU A 67 4.84 -4.88 4.12
CA LEU A 67 4.59 -5.94 3.16
C LEU A 67 4.15 -5.35 1.81
N ALA A 68 3.21 -4.40 1.84
CA ALA A 68 2.75 -3.71 0.64
C ALA A 68 3.86 -2.87 -0.02
N ALA A 69 4.69 -2.19 0.78
CA ALA A 69 5.84 -1.42 0.29
C ALA A 69 6.85 -2.33 -0.44
N GLY A 70 7.18 -3.48 0.15
CA GLY A 70 8.05 -4.48 -0.46
C GLY A 70 7.47 -5.06 -1.74
N ALA A 71 6.16 -5.32 -1.76
CA ALA A 71 5.46 -5.80 -2.94
C ALA A 71 5.48 -4.78 -4.09
N LEU A 72 5.28 -3.49 -3.79
CA LEU A 72 5.37 -2.42 -4.78
C LEU A 72 6.79 -2.29 -5.34
N LEU A 73 7.81 -2.34 -4.48
CA LEU A 73 9.21 -2.29 -4.90
C LEU A 73 9.54 -3.42 -5.89
N HIS A 74 9.13 -4.65 -5.59
CA HIS A 74 9.33 -5.79 -6.50
C HIS A 74 8.58 -5.64 -7.82
N THR A 75 7.37 -5.08 -7.76
CA THR A 75 6.56 -4.81 -8.96
C THR A 75 7.25 -3.78 -9.84
N MET A 76 7.76 -2.69 -9.25
CA MET A 76 8.55 -1.67 -9.94
C MET A 76 9.84 -2.22 -10.53
N ALA A 77 10.60 -3.01 -9.77
CA ALA A 77 11.83 -3.64 -10.23
C ALA A 77 11.59 -4.52 -11.46
N THR A 78 10.53 -5.33 -11.42
CA THR A 78 10.13 -6.17 -12.56
C THR A 78 9.78 -5.33 -13.78
N ALA A 79 8.99 -4.27 -13.62
CA ALA A 79 8.61 -3.40 -14.72
C ALA A 79 9.79 -2.65 -15.35
N LEU A 80 10.80 -2.31 -14.54
CA LEU A 80 12.03 -1.65 -14.99
C LEU A 80 13.13 -2.63 -15.44
N GLY A 81 12.89 -3.94 -15.41
CA GLY A 81 13.91 -4.95 -15.71
C GLY A 81 15.15 -4.86 -14.81
N SER A 82 14.96 -4.47 -13.54
CA SER A 82 16.00 -4.19 -12.56
C SER A 82 15.90 -5.14 -11.35
N ASP A 83 16.95 -5.20 -10.52
CA ASP A 83 16.90 -5.92 -9.25
C ASP A 83 16.20 -5.05 -8.18
N PRO A 84 15.21 -5.56 -7.41
CA PRO A 84 14.59 -4.84 -6.30
C PRO A 84 15.60 -4.17 -5.34
N GLN A 85 16.73 -4.83 -5.07
CA GLN A 85 17.77 -4.30 -4.17
C GLN A 85 18.45 -3.05 -4.71
N THR A 86 18.55 -2.91 -6.04
CA THR A 86 19.12 -1.70 -6.66
C THR A 86 18.19 -0.49 -6.60
N LEU A 87 16.90 -0.71 -6.30
CA LEU A 87 15.89 0.35 -6.16
C LEU A 87 15.66 0.76 -4.69
N CYS A 88 16.24 0.04 -3.73
CA CYS A 88 16.15 0.38 -2.31
C CYS A 88 16.83 1.73 -2.04
N GLY A 89 16.11 2.66 -1.43
CA GLY A 89 16.64 3.99 -1.07
C GLY A 89 17.12 4.10 0.37
N ASN A 90 16.78 3.13 1.23
CA ASN A 90 17.09 3.10 2.66
C ASN A 90 16.96 1.68 3.25
N ASP A 91 17.28 1.55 4.53
CA ASP A 91 17.20 0.28 5.26
C ASP A 91 15.76 -0.24 5.37
N GLU A 92 14.78 0.65 5.52
CA GLU A 92 13.36 0.28 5.63
C GLU A 92 12.84 -0.35 4.33
N THR A 93 13.21 0.19 3.17
CA THR A 93 12.85 -0.41 1.87
C THR A 93 13.55 -1.74 1.64
N THR A 94 14.79 -1.89 2.12
CA THR A 94 15.53 -3.16 2.10
C THR A 94 14.82 -4.23 2.96
N ALA A 95 14.41 -3.87 4.18
CA ALA A 95 13.66 -4.75 5.07
C ALA A 95 12.28 -5.11 4.48
N ALA A 96 11.57 -4.15 3.89
CA ALA A 96 10.30 -4.38 3.20
C ALA A 96 10.46 -5.34 2.03
N ALA A 97 11.54 -5.21 1.24
CA ALA A 97 11.86 -6.12 0.15
C ALA A 97 12.00 -7.57 0.65
N ALA A 98 12.80 -7.77 1.71
CA ALA A 98 12.98 -9.08 2.31
C ALA A 98 11.67 -9.66 2.87
N LEU A 99 10.86 -8.82 3.53
CA LEU A 99 9.56 -9.21 4.06
C LEU A 99 8.63 -9.72 2.96
N TRP A 100 8.55 -9.01 1.83
CA TRP A 100 7.77 -9.47 0.69
C TRP A 100 8.28 -10.80 0.14
N GLN A 101 9.60 -10.99 0.01
CA GLN A 101 10.17 -12.25 -0.47
C GLN A 101 9.74 -13.45 0.37
N VAL A 102 9.67 -13.30 1.69
CA VAL A 102 9.21 -14.35 2.61
C VAL A 102 7.72 -14.67 2.43
N TRP A 103 6.88 -13.64 2.29
CA TRP A 103 5.43 -13.78 2.39
C TRP A 103 4.68 -13.72 1.06
N ARG A 104 5.34 -13.44 -0.08
CA ARG A 104 4.69 -13.27 -1.39
C ARG A 104 3.81 -14.44 -1.83
N HIS A 105 4.09 -15.65 -1.36
CA HIS A 105 3.32 -16.85 -1.68
C HIS A 105 2.13 -17.08 -0.74
N ASN A 106 2.07 -16.36 0.39
CA ASN A 106 0.95 -16.38 1.32
C ASN A 106 0.84 -15.04 2.07
N PRO A 107 0.49 -13.94 1.38
CA PRO A 107 0.41 -12.62 2.00
C PRO A 107 -0.65 -12.57 3.10
N GLU A 108 -1.75 -13.32 2.96
CA GLU A 108 -2.81 -13.40 3.96
C GLU A 108 -2.29 -13.88 5.32
N ALA A 109 -1.44 -14.90 5.35
CA ALA A 109 -0.84 -15.37 6.59
C ALA A 109 0.04 -14.30 7.26
N CYS A 110 0.72 -13.46 6.48
CA CYS A 110 1.47 -12.31 7.00
C CYS A 110 0.53 -11.27 7.64
N LEU A 111 -0.56 -10.92 6.94
CA LEU A 111 -1.57 -9.99 7.45
C LEU A 111 -2.18 -10.50 8.76
N ARG A 112 -2.46 -11.80 8.88
CA ARG A 112 -2.99 -12.41 10.10
C ARG A 112 -1.96 -12.45 11.23
N LEU A 113 -0.67 -12.63 10.91
CA LEU A 113 0.41 -12.62 11.90
C LEU A 113 0.62 -11.22 12.50
N ALA A 114 0.39 -10.16 11.74
CA ALA A 114 0.60 -8.78 12.17
C ALA A 114 -0.24 -8.41 13.41
N THR A 115 0.24 -7.49 14.24
CA THR A 115 -0.44 -7.09 15.48
C THR A 115 -1.85 -6.56 15.24
N HIS A 116 -2.04 -5.76 14.19
CA HIS A 116 -3.37 -5.27 13.81
C HIS A 116 -4.27 -6.41 13.32
N GLY A 117 -3.73 -7.32 12.49
CA GLY A 117 -4.43 -8.54 12.08
C GLY A 117 -4.87 -9.41 13.26
N GLN A 118 -3.98 -9.70 14.22
CA GLN A 118 -4.31 -10.46 15.42
C GLN A 118 -5.41 -9.78 16.24
N ARG A 119 -5.42 -8.44 16.30
CA ARG A 119 -6.50 -7.68 16.95
C ARG A 119 -7.83 -7.88 16.21
N LEU A 120 -7.85 -7.78 14.88
CA LEU A 120 -9.06 -8.03 14.08
C LEU A 120 -9.59 -9.45 14.33
N GLN A 121 -8.73 -10.47 14.34
CA GLN A 121 -9.14 -11.86 14.63
C GLN A 121 -9.82 -12.02 16.00
N ARG A 122 -9.47 -11.20 16.99
CA ARG A 122 -10.13 -11.22 18.32
C ARG A 122 -11.47 -10.49 18.34
N LEU A 123 -11.72 -9.58 17.40
CA LEU A 123 -12.96 -8.80 17.30
C LEU A 123 -14.09 -9.57 16.62
N GLY A 124 -13.77 -10.59 15.82
CA GLY A 124 -14.77 -11.43 15.17
C GLY A 124 -14.23 -12.13 13.93
N ASN A 125 -15.16 -12.59 13.08
CA ASN A 125 -14.81 -13.18 11.80
C ASN A 125 -14.53 -12.09 10.77
N HIS A 126 -13.26 -11.94 10.41
CA HIS A 126 -12.76 -11.01 9.40
C HIS A 126 -12.09 -11.73 8.22
N ASP A 127 -12.42 -13.00 7.97
CA ASP A 127 -11.76 -13.79 6.92
C ASP A 127 -12.02 -13.26 5.51
N ALA A 128 -13.17 -12.62 5.29
CA ALA A 128 -13.44 -11.91 4.04
C ALA A 128 -12.53 -10.70 3.88
N ASP A 129 -12.30 -9.93 4.95
CA ASP A 129 -11.44 -8.75 4.93
C ASP A 129 -9.98 -9.13 4.67
N PHE A 130 -9.47 -10.17 5.35
CA PHE A 130 -8.12 -10.67 5.11
C PHE A 130 -7.91 -11.14 3.68
N ARG A 131 -8.84 -11.95 3.13
CA ARG A 131 -8.77 -12.40 1.74
C ARG A 131 -8.83 -11.23 0.76
N CYS A 132 -9.69 -10.26 1.03
CA CYS A 132 -9.82 -9.06 0.22
C CYS A 132 -8.51 -8.25 0.20
N CYS A 133 -7.95 -7.94 1.37
CA CYS A 133 -6.73 -7.14 1.48
C CYS A 133 -5.46 -7.89 1.03
N ALA A 134 -5.44 -9.23 1.11
CA ALA A 134 -4.32 -10.05 0.66
C ALA A 134 -4.31 -10.29 -0.86
N ALA A 135 -5.42 -10.02 -1.56
CA ALA A 135 -5.53 -10.27 -2.99
C ALA A 135 -4.59 -9.36 -3.78
N VAL A 136 -3.64 -9.95 -4.51
CA VAL A 136 -2.65 -9.22 -5.30
C VAL A 136 -3.22 -8.84 -6.66
N ASN A 137 -3.13 -7.56 -7.03
CA ASN A 137 -3.57 -7.02 -8.33
C ASN A 137 -5.03 -7.37 -8.71
N SER A 138 -5.92 -7.36 -7.72
CA SER A 138 -7.37 -7.55 -7.91
C SER A 138 -8.09 -6.30 -8.42
N LEU A 139 -7.43 -5.13 -8.39
CA LEU A 139 -7.96 -3.84 -8.80
C LEU A 139 -6.99 -3.13 -9.74
N ALA A 140 -7.52 -2.54 -10.80
CA ALA A 140 -6.75 -1.72 -11.76
C ALA A 140 -6.81 -0.21 -11.44
N VAL A 141 -7.48 0.18 -10.36
CA VAL A 141 -7.70 1.58 -10.02
C VAL A 141 -6.61 2.11 -9.08
N VAL A 142 -6.21 3.36 -9.27
CA VAL A 142 -5.24 4.06 -8.42
C VAL A 142 -5.88 5.36 -7.92
N PRO A 143 -6.51 5.35 -6.73
CA PRO A 143 -6.96 6.59 -6.12
C PRO A 143 -5.78 7.58 -6.02
N THR A 144 -5.99 8.74 -6.64
CA THR A 144 -4.98 9.79 -6.78
C THR A 144 -5.53 11.07 -6.18
N GLN A 145 -4.69 11.80 -5.45
CA GLN A 145 -5.08 13.08 -4.89
C GLN A 145 -5.29 14.11 -6.01
N VAL A 146 -6.50 14.67 -6.08
CA VAL A 146 -6.88 15.72 -7.06
C VAL A 146 -6.93 17.11 -6.41
N HIS A 147 -7.26 17.16 -5.11
CA HIS A 147 -7.16 18.34 -4.25
C HIS A 147 -6.62 17.90 -2.87
N PRO A 148 -6.08 18.81 -2.04
CA PRO A 148 -5.76 18.53 -0.64
C PRO A 148 -6.87 17.72 0.06
N GLY A 149 -6.57 16.47 0.44
CA GLY A 149 -7.50 15.57 1.11
C GLY A 149 -8.60 14.94 0.23
N VAL A 150 -8.65 15.21 -1.08
CA VAL A 150 -9.67 14.66 -2.00
C VAL A 150 -9.01 13.73 -3.02
N PHE A 151 -9.49 12.49 -3.06
CA PHE A 151 -9.00 11.45 -3.96
C PHE A 151 -10.02 11.11 -5.04
N GLY A 152 -9.56 11.01 -6.28
CA GLY A 152 -10.36 10.61 -7.44
C GLY A 152 -9.81 9.34 -8.10
N LEU A 153 -10.68 8.63 -8.80
CA LEU A 153 -10.33 7.53 -9.70
C LEU A 153 -10.29 8.13 -11.12
N GLY A 154 -9.13 8.68 -11.51
CA GLY A 154 -8.89 9.14 -12.87
C GLY A 154 -8.21 8.07 -13.73
#